data_AF-A0A067S236-F1
#
_entry.id   AF-A0A067S236-F1
#
_cell.length_a   1.000
_cell.length_b   1.000
_cell.length_c   1.000
_cell.angle_alpha   90.00
_cell.angle_beta   90.00
_cell.angle_gamma   90.00
#
_symmetry.space_group_name_H-M   'P 1'
#
loop_
_entity.id
_entity.type
_entity.pdbx_description
1 polymer ?
#
loop_
_entity_poly.entity_id
_entity_poly.type
_entity_poly.pdbx_seq_one_letter_code
_entity_poly.pdbx_strand_id
1 'polypeptide(L)' 'MRDFTSVKSKIAYAEDTWTTKQMVYMFACTIGCFISDDWNLIECVVNFKHLEDKEHEGLFGGIAFVNGV' A
#
# COMPACT_ATOMS: atom_id res chain seq x y z
N MET A 1 22.70 15.24 8.45
CA MET A 1 21.37 14.84 8.97
C MET A 1 20.36 15.76 8.29
N ARG A 2 19.50 15.24 7.39
CA ARG A 2 18.55 16.08 6.63
C ARG A 2 17.38 16.44 7.54
N ASP A 3 17.10 17.73 7.66
CA ASP A 3 16.10 18.27 8.56
C ASP A 3 14.70 18.05 7.97
N PHE A 4 13.84 17.32 8.68
CA PHE A 4 12.51 16.90 8.21
C PHE A 4 11.41 17.89 8.62
N THR A 5 11.77 19.09 9.03
CA THR A 5 10.93 20.09 9.70
C THR A 5 9.84 20.72 8.83
N SER A 6 9.82 20.47 7.51
CA SER A 6 8.89 21.11 6.59
C SER A 6 7.70 20.23 6.12
N VAL A 7 7.56 18.98 6.59
CA VAL A 7 6.45 18.11 6.16
C VAL A 7 5.37 18.07 7.25
N LYS A 8 4.22 18.73 7.01
CA LYS A 8 3.13 18.89 8.00
C LYS A 8 2.56 17.54 8.50
N SER A 9 2.40 16.56 7.61
CA SER A 9 2.15 15.15 7.94
C SER A 9 2.82 14.25 6.92
N LYS A 10 3.48 13.18 7.37
CA LYS A 10 4.01 12.12 6.50
C LYS A 10 2.96 11.02 6.43
N ILE A 11 2.53 10.67 5.22
CA ILE A 11 1.72 9.48 4.98
C ILE A 11 2.69 8.33 4.75
N ALA A 12 2.50 7.25 5.51
CA ALA A 12 3.15 5.97 5.28
C ALA A 12 2.20 5.07 4.49
N TYR A 13 2.73 4.35 3.51
CA TYR A 13 1.97 3.31 2.80
C TYR A 13 2.56 1.95 3.15
N ALA A 14 1.68 1.01 3.48
CA ALA A 14 2.00 -0.40 3.67
C ALA A 14 1.28 -1.20 2.59
N GLU A 15 2.03 -2.02 1.87
CA GLU A 15 1.48 -2.98 0.92
C GLU A 15 1.62 -4.39 1.49
N ASP A 16 0.52 -5.14 1.49
CA ASP A 16 0.50 -6.53 1.91
C ASP A 16 -0.12 -7.40 0.83
N THR A 17 0.45 -8.58 0.65
CA THR A 17 -0.01 -9.59 -0.30
C THR A 17 -0.09 -10.94 0.39
N TRP A 18 -1.25 -11.59 0.32
CA TRP A 18 -1.46 -12.91 0.92
C TRP A 18 -2.26 -13.84 0.01
N THR A 19 -2.08 -15.14 0.23
CA THR A 19 -2.77 -16.20 -0.51
C THR A 19 -3.72 -16.97 0.39
N THR A 20 -4.81 -17.51 -0.18
CA THR A 20 -5.69 -18.44 0.54
C THR A 20 -5.05 -19.82 0.72
N LYS A 21 -5.63 -20.68 1.58
CA LYS A 21 -5.11 -22.00 2.00
C LYS A 21 -4.84 -23.03 0.88
N GLN A 22 -5.10 -22.70 -0.38
CA GLN A 22 -4.82 -23.54 -1.56
C GLN A 22 -4.10 -22.77 -2.67
N MET A 23 -3.62 -21.54 -2.40
CA MET A 23 -3.04 -20.60 -3.38
C MET A 23 -3.93 -20.31 -4.60
N VAL A 24 -5.24 -20.59 -4.51
CA VAL A 24 -6.21 -20.39 -5.61
C VAL A 24 -6.50 -18.91 -5.83
N TYR A 25 -6.36 -18.09 -4.78
CA TYR A 25 -6.64 -16.66 -4.80
C TYR A 25 -5.50 -15.93 -4.08
N MET A 26 -5.00 -14.87 -4.70
CA MET A 26 -4.04 -13.96 -4.11
C MET A 26 -4.67 -12.57 -4.01
N PHE A 27 -4.43 -11.88 -2.89
CA PHE A 27 -4.93 -10.53 -2.66
C PHE A 27 -3.77 -9.57 -2.51
N ALA A 28 -3.95 -8.34 -2.98
CA ALA A 28 -3.07 -7.22 -2.70
C ALA A 28 -3.87 -6.11 -2.03
N CYS A 29 -3.33 -5.56 -0.95
CA CYS A 29 -3.92 -4.48 -0.19
C CYS A 29 -2.89 -3.37 0.01
N THR A 30 -3.29 -2.12 -0.18
CA THR A 30 -2.50 -0.94 0.17
C THR A 30 -3.22 -0.19 1.27
N ILE A 31 -2.55 -0.01 2.41
CA ILE A 31 -3.04 0.75 3.56
C ILE A 31 -2.23 2.03 3.68
N GLY A 32 -2.92 3.16 3.75
CA GLY A 32 -2.33 4.47 4.06
C GLY A 32 -2.49 4.78 5.54
N CYS A 33 -1.40 5.14 6.20
CA CYS A 33 -1.36 5.50 7.61
C CYS A 33 -0.78 6.90 7.79
N PHE A 34 -1.44 7.77 8.54
CA PHE A 34 -0.93 9.10 8.86
C PHE A 34 -1.39 9.58 10.23
N ILE A 35 -0.67 10.56 10.78
CA ILE A 35 -1.05 11.24 12.02
C ILE A 35 -1.84 12.51 11.66
N SER A 36 -3.04 12.62 12.23
CA SER A 36 -3.92 13.79 12.09
C SER A 36 -3.44 14.97 12.94
N ASP A 37 -3.98 16.17 12.67
CA ASP A 37 -3.67 17.39 13.43
C ASP A 37 -4.02 17.25 14.94
N ASP A 38 -5.01 16.40 15.28
CA ASP A 38 -5.42 16.07 16.65
C ASP A 38 -4.57 14.93 17.28
N TRP A 39 -3.42 14.60 16.68
CA TRP A 39 -2.51 13.53 17.13
C TRP A 39 -3.12 12.11 17.18
N ASN A 40 -4.17 11.87 16.40
CA ASN A 40 -4.74 10.54 16.21
C ASN A 40 -4.08 9.83 15.02
N LEU A 41 -3.77 8.54 15.18
CA LEU A 41 -3.38 7.66 14.08
C LEU A 41 -4.61 7.34 13.22
N ILE A 42 -4.54 7.65 11.94
CA ILE A 42 -5.56 7.33 10.95
C ILE A 42 -5.00 6.26 10.02
N GLU A 43 -5.75 5.18 9.85
CA GLU A 43 -5.44 4.09 8.93
C GLU A 43 -6.60 3.93 7.95
N CYS A 44 -6.29 3.84 6.66
CA CYS A 44 -7.30 3.72 5.62
C CYS A 44 -6.89 2.73 4.54
N VAL A 45 -7.85 1.92 4.08
CA VAL A 45 -7.65 1.04 2.92
C VAL A 45 -7.72 1.91 1.67
N VAL A 46 -6.60 2.03 0.98
CA VAL A 46 -6.46 2.84 -0.25
C VAL A 46 -6.79 1.99 -1.48
N ASN A 47 -6.36 0.74 -1.46
CA ASN A 47 -6.59 -0.20 -2.54
C ASN A 47 -6.77 -1.61 -1.97
N PHE A 48 -7.70 -2.36 -2.53
CA PHE A 48 -7.89 -3.77 -2.23
C PHE A 48 -8.31 -4.49 -3.50
N LYS A 49 -7.44 -5.37 -4.00
CA LYS A 49 -7.70 -6.11 -5.23
C LYS A 49 -7.43 -7.60 -5.07
N HIS A 50 -8.28 -8.38 -5.72
CA HIS A 50 -7.95 -9.75 -6.08
C HIS A 50 -6.90 -9.72 -7.19
N LEU A 51 -5.88 -10.54 -7.09
CA LEU A 51 -4.85 -10.73 -8.10
C LEU A 51 -5.20 -11.97 -8.92
N GLU A 52 -5.36 -11.77 -10.22
CA GLU A 52 -5.62 -12.84 -11.19
C GLU A 52 -4.33 -13.61 -11.53
N ASP A 53 -4.47 -14.69 -12.30
CA ASP A 53 -3.34 -15.51 -12.74
C ASP A 53 -2.22 -14.67 -13.36
N LYS A 54 -0.99 -14.87 -12.86
CA LYS A 54 0.26 -14.20 -13.27
C LYS A 54 0.43 -12.73 -12.90
N GLU A 55 -0.56 -12.08 -12.27
CA GLU A 55 -0.38 -10.70 -11.77
C GLU A 55 0.59 -10.59 -10.58
N HIS A 56 0.90 -11.74 -9.96
CA HIS A 56 1.82 -11.89 -8.85
C HIS A 56 3.30 -12.08 -9.27
N GLU A 57 3.61 -12.14 -10.57
CA GLU A 57 4.96 -12.35 -11.10
C GLU A 57 5.89 -11.12 -10.97
N GLY A 58 5.45 -10.05 -10.27
CA GLY A 58 6.27 -8.89 -9.91
C GLY A 58 6.63 -7.95 -11.08
N LEU A 59 6.48 -8.38 -12.33
CA LEU A 59 6.78 -7.60 -13.53
C LEU A 59 5.83 -6.40 -13.70
N PHE A 60 4.56 -6.56 -13.30
CA PHE A 60 3.52 -5.53 -13.44
C PHE A 60 3.28 -4.71 -12.16
N GLY A 61 3.71 -5.21 -10.99
CA GLY A 61 3.51 -4.54 -9.69
C GLY A 61 4.27 -3.21 -9.58
N GLY A 62 5.53 -3.18 -10.02
CA GLY A 62 6.33 -1.95 -10.04
C GLY A 62 5.86 -0.91 -11.06
N ILE A 63 5.30 -1.35 -12.19
CA ILE A 63 4.80 -0.46 -13.25
C ILE A 63 3.49 0.23 -12.80
N ALA A 64 2.63 -0.47 -12.07
CA ALA A 64 1.42 0.12 -11.49
C ALA A 64 1.74 1.22 -10.45
N PHE A 65 2.84 1.06 -9.69
CA PHE A 65 3.31 2.07 -8.72
C PHE A 65 3.92 3.31 -9.39
N VAL A 66 4.63 3.14 -10.52
CA VAL A 66 5.28 4.25 -11.23
C VAL A 66 4.30 5.03 -12.10
N ASN A 67 3.26 4.38 -12.64
CA ASN A 67 2.31 4.98 -13.60
C ASN A 67 0.91 5.23 -13.03
N GLY A 68 0.66 4.97 -11.74
CA GLY A 68 -0.65 5.10 -11.11
C GLY A 68 -0.69 6.11 -9.95
N VAL A 69 -1.21 7.31 -10.27
CA VAL A 69 -1.54 8.49 -9.42
C VAL A 69 -0.41 9.51 -9.23
#